data_AF-A0A9P6U4M2-F1
#
_entry.id   AF-A0A9P6U4M2-F1
#
_cell.length_a   1.000
_cell.length_b   1.000
_cell.length_c   1.000
_cell.angle_alpha   90.00
_cell.angle_beta   90.00
_cell.angle_gamma   90.00
#
_symmetry.space_group_name_H-M   'P 1'
#
loop_
_entity.id
_entity.type
_entity.pdbx_description
1 polymer ?
#
loop_
_entity_poly.entity_id
_entity_poly.type
_entity_poly.pdbx_seq_one_letter_code
_entity_poly.pdbx_strand_id
1 'polypeptide(L)'
;MSGIFKFGPHTIPAGQIFLKTTHCFGLVNLKPILPRLGDFLNNDDIYDEITRNTSNLLDETEDGTLIAPPKGVDNEERRARSEEDMAKEAARLTLLLQQS
;
A
#
# COMPACT_ATOMS: atom_id res chain seq x y z
N MET A 1 18.01 -12.77 4.53
CA MET A 1 17.36 -13.52 5.62
C MET A 1 16.61 -14.69 4.99
N SER A 2 16.84 -15.92 5.42
CA SER A 2 16.02 -17.08 5.02
C SER A 2 15.07 -17.42 6.15
N GLY A 3 13.79 -17.65 5.83
CA GLY A 3 12.77 -17.91 6.83
C GLY A 3 11.36 -17.72 6.30
N ILE A 4 10.41 -18.28 7.03
CA ILE A 4 8.98 -18.19 6.76
C ILE A 4 8.32 -17.55 7.98
N PHE A 5 7.52 -16.51 7.77
CA PHE A 5 6.86 -15.75 8.82
C PHE A 5 5.34 -15.91 8.74
N LYS A 6 4.64 -15.74 9.86
CA LYS A 6 3.18 -15.86 9.92
C LYS A 6 2.54 -14.50 10.12
N PHE A 7 1.53 -14.21 9.30
CA PHE A 7 0.65 -13.05 9.44
C PHE A 7 -0.80 -13.55 9.43
N GLY A 8 -1.32 -13.83 10.62
CA GLY A 8 -2.58 -14.56 10.78
C GLY A 8 -2.53 -15.93 10.08
N PRO A 9 -3.49 -16.27 9.21
CA PRO A 9 -3.47 -17.52 8.45
C PRO A 9 -2.44 -17.52 7.32
N HIS A 10 -1.90 -16.36 6.96
CA HIS A 10 -1.01 -16.21 5.81
C HIS A 10 0.45 -16.46 6.16
N THR A 11 1.16 -16.96 5.17
CA THR A 11 2.57 -17.30 5.27
C THR A 11 3.37 -16.34 4.40
N ILE A 12 4.29 -15.60 5.01
CA ILE A 12 5.06 -14.52 4.38
C ILE A 12 6.51 -14.98 4.18
N PRO A 13 7.01 -15.03 2.93
CA PRO A 13 8.42 -15.28 2.64
C PRO A 13 9.32 -14.20 3.24
N ALA A 14 10.51 -14.58 3.73
CA ALA A 14 11.48 -13.62 4.25
C ALA A 14 11.87 -12.51 3.27
N GLY A 15 11.76 -12.76 1.95
CA GLY A 15 12.00 -11.74 0.92
C GLY A 15 11.05 -10.56 1.00
N GLN A 16 9.87 -10.70 1.61
CA GLN A 16 8.89 -9.61 1.75
C GLN A 16 9.07 -8.81 3.05
N ILE A 17 10.05 -9.15 3.88
CA ILE A 17 10.31 -8.51 5.17
C ILE A 17 11.53 -7.62 5.07
N PHE A 18 11.37 -6.35 5.44
CA PHE A 18 12.44 -5.34 5.37
C PHE A 18 13.00 -4.95 6.74
N LEU A 19 12.29 -5.26 7.82
CA LEU A 19 12.74 -4.98 9.19
C LEU A 19 12.31 -6.12 10.11
N LYS A 20 13.21 -6.55 10.99
CA LYS A 20 12.91 -7.51 12.06
C LYS A 20 13.52 -7.04 13.37
N THR A 21 12.69 -6.95 14.39
CA THR A 21 13.08 -6.71 15.79
C THR A 21 12.71 -7.94 16.63
N THR A 22 12.91 -7.86 17.94
CA THR A 22 12.57 -8.95 18.87
C THR A 22 11.08 -9.31 18.84
N HIS A 23 10.19 -8.33 18.67
CA HIS A 23 8.74 -8.52 18.80
C HIS A 23 7.93 -8.10 17.58
N CYS A 24 8.55 -7.39 16.62
CA CYS A 24 7.86 -6.85 15.46
C CYS A 24 8.64 -7.15 14.18
N PHE A 25 7.93 -7.28 13.06
CA PHE A 25 8.53 -7.30 11.74
C PHE A 25 7.76 -6.36 10.81
N GLY A 26 8.48 -5.69 9.93
CA GLY A 26 7.93 -4.84 8.86
C GLY A 26 7.92 -5.61 7.55
N LEU A 27 6.78 -5.59 6.86
CA LEU A 27 6.57 -6.31 5.60
C LEU A 27 6.02 -5.38 4.51
N VAL A 28 6.26 -5.73 3.25
CA VAL A 28 5.67 -5.06 2.09
C VAL A 28 4.29 -5.66 1.76
N ASN A 29 3.31 -4.81 1.45
CA ASN A 29 1.91 -5.22 1.26
C ASN A 29 1.60 -5.82 -0.14
N LEU A 30 0.94 -6.96 -0.26
CA LEU A 30 0.64 -7.56 -1.58
C LEU A 30 -0.21 -6.66 -2.50
N LYS A 31 -1.20 -5.93 -1.93
CA LYS A 31 -2.09 -5.02 -2.66
C LYS A 31 -2.03 -3.61 -2.02
N PRO A 32 -1.05 -2.75 -2.37
CA PRO A 32 -0.94 -1.41 -1.80
C PRO A 32 -2.17 -0.56 -2.17
N ILE A 33 -2.58 0.32 -1.25
CA ILE A 33 -3.72 1.24 -1.47
C ILE A 33 -3.28 2.41 -2.33
N LEU A 34 -2.08 2.92 -2.09
CA LEU A 34 -1.49 4.00 -2.86
C LEU A 34 -0.51 3.45 -3.91
N PRO A 35 -0.51 4.04 -5.11
CA PRO A 35 0.48 3.77 -6.14
C PRO A 35 1.89 4.14 -5.67
N ARG A 36 2.89 3.55 -6.31
CA ARG A 36 4.31 3.81 -6.01
C ARG A 36 4.78 5.04 -6.77
N LEU A 37 5.89 5.60 -6.29
CA LEU A 37 6.65 6.63 -7.01
C LEU A 37 6.96 6.13 -8.44
N GLY A 38 6.39 6.78 -9.45
CA GLY A 38 6.50 6.40 -10.87
C GLY A 38 5.17 6.05 -11.56
N ASP A 39 4.09 5.83 -10.81
CA ASP A 39 2.74 5.70 -11.40
C ASP A 39 2.19 7.07 -11.84
N PHE A 40 2.70 8.15 -11.24
CA PHE A 40 2.51 9.54 -11.64
C PHE A 40 3.87 10.22 -11.80
N LEU A 41 3.96 11.17 -12.75
CA LEU A 41 5.16 11.99 -12.95
C LEU A 41 5.41 12.90 -11.75
N ASN A 42 4.34 13.45 -11.14
CA ASN A 42 4.39 14.11 -9.84
C ASN A 42 3.44 13.41 -8.87
N ASN A 43 3.92 13.13 -7.65
CA ASN A 43 3.08 12.50 -6.62
C ASN A 43 1.86 13.33 -6.24
N ASP A 44 1.90 14.65 -6.45
CA ASP A 44 0.78 15.54 -6.14
C ASP A 44 -0.38 15.41 -7.13
N ASP A 45 -0.12 14.91 -8.35
CA ASP A 45 -1.14 14.69 -9.39
C ASP A 45 -2.19 13.64 -8.93
N ILE A 46 -1.84 12.79 -7.95
CA ILE A 46 -2.78 11.81 -7.39
C ILE A 46 -3.94 12.49 -6.67
N TYR A 47 -3.73 13.66 -6.06
CA TYR A 47 -4.78 14.35 -5.32
C TYR A 47 -5.85 14.89 -6.26
N ASP A 48 -5.47 15.29 -7.47
CA ASP A 48 -6.41 15.71 -8.51
C ASP A 48 -7.28 14.54 -8.98
N GLU A 49 -6.69 13.35 -9.12
CA GLU A 49 -7.44 12.15 -9.51
C GLU A 49 -8.34 11.63 -8.38
N ILE A 50 -7.86 11.65 -7.13
CA ILE A 50 -8.68 11.33 -5.95
C ILE A 50 -9.85 12.30 -5.86
N THR A 51 -9.62 13.61 -6.03
CA THR A 51 -10.69 14.63 -6.01
C THR A 51 -11.69 14.37 -7.14
N ARG A 52 -11.22 14.17 -8.37
CA ARG A 52 -12.08 13.88 -9.53
C ARG A 52 -12.93 12.61 -9.33
N ASN A 53 -12.34 11.56 -8.77
CA ASN A 53 -13.05 10.29 -8.54
C ASN A 53 -13.95 10.36 -7.30
N THR A 54 -13.61 11.17 -6.30
CA THR A 54 -14.46 11.42 -5.13
C THR A 54 -15.64 12.30 -5.49
N SER A 55 -15.52 13.32 -6.33
CA SER A 55 -16.67 14.10 -6.83
C SER A 55 -17.75 13.22 -7.47
N ASN A 56 -17.35 12.12 -8.13
CA ASN A 56 -18.27 11.14 -8.74
C ASN A 56 -18.85 10.13 -7.74
N LEU A 57 -18.32 10.08 -6.51
CA LEU A 57 -18.73 9.17 -5.44
C LEU A 57 -19.43 9.88 -4.29
N LEU A 58 -19.18 11.17 -4.07
CA LEU A 58 -19.72 11.96 -2.96
C LEU A 58 -21.17 12.35 -3.26
N ASP A 59 -22.09 11.98 -2.38
CA ASP A 59 -23.45 12.55 -2.39
C ASP A 59 -23.43 13.89 -1.64
N GLU A 60 -24.06 14.91 -2.23
CA GLU A 60 -24.29 16.19 -1.55
C GLU A 60 -25.44 16.03 -0.55
N THR A 61 -25.18 16.29 0.73
CA THR A 61 -26.25 16.44 1.71
C THR A 61 -26.95 17.78 1.56
N GLU A 62 -28.18 17.90 2.09
CA GLU A 62 -28.98 19.12 2.05
C GLU A 62 -28.25 20.36 2.64
N ASP A 63 -27.28 20.14 3.53
CA ASP A 63 -26.44 21.17 4.14
C ASP A 63 -25.14 21.48 3.35
N GLY A 64 -24.98 20.93 2.15
CA GLY A 64 -23.80 21.13 1.29
C GLY A 64 -22.54 20.38 1.75
N THR A 65 -22.68 19.43 2.68
CA THR A 65 -21.55 18.59 3.12
C THR A 65 -21.41 17.40 2.19
N LEU A 66 -20.20 17.17 1.68
CA LEU A 66 -19.88 16.04 0.80
C LEU A 66 -19.66 14.78 1.65
N ILE A 67 -20.49 13.75 1.47
CA ILE A 67 -20.35 12.47 2.19
C ILE A 67 -19.94 11.38 1.21
N ALA A 68 -18.84 10.68 1.51
CA ALA A 68 -18.40 9.55 0.71
C ALA A 68 -19.20 8.30 1.11
N PRO A 69 -19.76 7.54 0.15
CA PRO A 69 -20.32 6.24 0.43
C PRO A 69 -19.20 5.36 0.98
N PRO A 70 -19.50 4.44 1.91
CA PRO A 70 -18.53 3.51 2.44
C PRO A 70 -18.12 2.51 1.36
N LYS A 71 -17.22 2.92 0.46
CA LYS A 71 -16.57 2.03 -0.49
C LYS A 71 -15.50 1.29 0.32
N GLY A 72 -15.74 0.00 0.56
CA GLY A 72 -14.83 -0.84 1.33
C GLY A 72 -13.40 -0.76 0.79
N VAL A 73 -12.42 -0.99 1.68
CA VAL A 73 -10.99 -1.01 1.31
C VAL A 73 -10.66 -2.09 0.28
N ASP A 74 -11.55 -3.06 0.12
CA ASP A 74 -11.45 -4.15 -0.87
C ASP A 74 -11.86 -3.67 -2.26
N ASN A 75 -10.94 -2.95 -2.92
CA ASN A 75 -11.04 -2.74 -4.36
C ASN A 75 -10.42 -3.95 -5.10
N GLU A 76 -11.27 -4.76 -5.74
CA GLU A 76 -10.89 -5.90 -6.60
C GLU A 76 -10.04 -5.48 -7.82
N GLU A 77 -10.12 -4.21 -8.24
CA GLU A 77 -9.28 -3.66 -9.31
C GLU A 77 -7.81 -3.49 -8.88
N ARG A 78 -7.51 -3.53 -7.57
CA ARG A 78 -6.13 -3.46 -7.07
C ARG A 78 -5.36 -4.72 -7.48
N ARG A 79 -4.40 -4.52 -8.38
CA ARG A 79 -3.51 -5.56 -8.85
C ARG A 79 -2.57 -6.01 -7.73
N ALA A 80 -2.50 -7.32 -7.53
CA ALA A 80 -1.52 -7.91 -6.64
C ALA A 80 -0.10 -7.71 -7.21
N ARG A 81 0.85 -7.39 -6.34
CA ARG A 81 2.26 -7.25 -6.70
C ARG A 81 2.90 -8.63 -6.93
N SER A 82 3.90 -8.67 -7.81
CA SER A 82 4.72 -9.87 -7.97
C SER A 82 5.62 -10.08 -6.74
N GLU A 83 6.01 -11.33 -6.48
CA GLU A 83 6.94 -11.64 -5.39
C GLU A 83 8.31 -11.00 -5.61
N GLU A 84 8.75 -10.90 -6.86
CA GLU A 84 10.01 -10.27 -7.22
C GLU A 84 10.00 -8.76 -6.91
N ASP A 85 8.93 -8.06 -7.25
CA ASP A 85 8.79 -6.63 -6.96
C ASP A 85 8.76 -6.36 -5.45
N MET A 86 8.06 -7.22 -4.71
CA MET A 86 8.03 -7.16 -3.26
C MET A 86 9.41 -7.39 -2.65
N ALA A 87 10.19 -8.34 -3.19
CA ALA A 87 11.54 -8.63 -2.73
C ALA A 87 12.52 -7.47 -3.00
N LYS A 88 12.45 -6.87 -4.20
CA LYS A 88 13.24 -5.69 -4.56
C LYS A 88 12.93 -4.51 -3.63
N GLU A 89 11.66 -4.27 -3.35
CA GLU A 89 11.23 -3.20 -2.46
C GLU A 89 11.66 -3.41 -1.02
N ALA A 90 11.50 -4.63 -0.49
CA ALA A 90 11.95 -4.97 0.85
C ALA A 90 13.47 -4.82 0.99
N ALA A 91 14.24 -5.23 -0.02
CA ALA A 91 15.69 -5.03 -0.05
C ALA A 91 16.07 -3.54 -0.04
N ARG A 92 15.38 -2.72 -0.85
CA ARG A 92 15.58 -1.25 -0.88
C ARG A 92 15.30 -0.60 0.48
N LEU A 93 14.19 -0.97 1.12
CA LEU A 93 13.81 -0.45 2.44
C LEU A 93 14.80 -0.89 3.53
N THR A 94 15.28 -2.13 3.45
CA THR A 94 16.32 -2.64 4.37
C THR A 94 17.57 -1.77 4.31
N LEU A 95 18.03 -1.42 3.10
CA LEU A 95 19.21 -0.59 2.90
C LEU A 95 19.02 0.83 3.48
N LEU A 96 17.88 1.46 3.22
CA LEU A 96 17.58 2.80 3.73
C LEU A 96 17.57 2.85 5.26
N LEU A 97 17.01 1.84 5.91
CA LEU A 97 16.96 1.75 7.38
C LEU A 97 18.32 1.46 8.04
N GLN A 98 19.29 0.92 7.29
CA GLN A 98 20.66 0.73 7.79
C GLN A 98 21.49 2.02 7.74
N GLN A 99 21.04 3.01 6.98
CA GLN A 99 21.70 4.31 6.82
C GLN A 99 21.20 5.36 7.83
N SER A 100 20.30 4.97 8.74
CA SER A 100 19.71 5.82 9.79
C SER A 100 20.30 5.51 11.15
#